data_AF-A0A327P2C5-F1
#
_entry.id   AF-A0A327P2C5-F1
#
_cell.length_a   1.000
_cell.length_b   1.000
_cell.length_c   1.000
_cell.angle_alpha   90.00
_cell.angle_beta   90.00
_cell.angle_gamma   90.00
#
_symmetry.space_group_name_H-M   'P 1'
#
loop_
_entity.id
_entity.type
_entity.pdbx_description
1 polymer ?
#
loop_
_entity_poly.entity_id
_entity_poly.type
_entity_poly.pdbx_seq_one_letter_code
_entity_poly.pdbx_strand_id
1 'polypeptide(L)'
;MMNKLKIILGLSLLFVLCANVNAQIVKPKMNLPEIDLSTQLLGILNSTDGLDLNSDQKDKLTKNNSSFVDQLMDISSSGKSDEDKKAGFLGLKNNRTKFLTSLLGNDLFKKYSGQILKSINPLKSKLGLAALAF
;
A
#
# COMPACT_ATOMS: atom_id res chain seq x y z
N MET A 1 9.53 59.26 32.26
CA MET A 1 8.68 58.05 32.23
C MET A 1 8.75 57.35 30.86
N MET A 2 9.95 57.10 30.30
CA MET A 2 10.11 56.61 28.91
C MET A 2 11.05 55.39 28.77
N ASN A 3 11.63 54.93 29.89
CA ASN A 3 12.56 53.79 29.90
C ASN A 3 11.89 52.44 30.21
N LYS A 4 10.72 52.44 30.87
CA LYS A 4 9.96 51.20 31.15
C LYS A 4 9.25 50.66 29.90
N LEU A 5 8.83 51.55 28.99
CA LEU A 5 8.16 51.18 27.74
C LEU A 5 9.11 50.48 26.75
N LYS A 6 10.38 50.92 26.70
CA LYS A 6 11.42 50.30 25.85
C LYS A 6 11.81 48.90 26.32
N ILE A 7 11.79 48.65 27.63
CA ILE A 7 12.12 47.34 28.22
C ILE A 7 10.99 46.33 27.98
N ILE A 8 9.72 46.76 28.05
CA ILE A 8 8.56 45.90 27.75
C ILE A 8 8.48 45.56 26.26
N LEU A 9 8.79 46.51 25.36
CA LEU A 9 8.88 46.26 23.91
C LEU A 9 10.09 45.39 23.52
N GLY A 10 11.19 45.45 24.27
CA GLY A 10 12.35 44.58 24.05
C GLY A 10 12.11 43.12 24.43
N LEU A 11 11.31 42.87 25.49
CA LEU A 11 11.01 41.51 25.95
C LEU A 11 9.96 40.79 25.08
N SER A 12 9.03 41.51 24.46
CA SER A 12 8.02 40.91 23.57
C SER A 12 8.59 40.47 22.22
N LEU A 13 9.67 41.11 21.74
CA LEU A 13 10.31 40.76 20.48
C LEU A 13 11.15 39.47 20.58
N LEU A 14 11.60 39.09 21.78
CA LEU A 14 12.41 37.89 21.98
C LEU A 14 11.56 36.59 22.06
N PHE A 15 10.27 36.69 22.37
CA PHE A 15 9.39 35.51 22.50
C PHE A 15 8.83 34.98 21.18
N VAL A 16 8.87 35.79 20.10
CA VAL A 16 8.32 35.40 18.78
C VAL A 16 9.31 34.60 17.93
N LEU A 17 10.60 34.57 18.30
CA LEU A 17 11.65 33.93 17.50
C LEU A 17 11.89 32.44 17.83
N CYS A 18 11.26 31.89 18.88
CA CYS A 18 11.52 30.51 19.33
C CYS A 18 10.48 29.47 18.87
N ALA A 19 9.42 29.87 18.16
CA ALA A 19 8.26 29.02 17.92
C ALA A 19 8.07 28.60 16.46
N ASN A 20 9.12 28.35 15.68
CA ASN A 20 8.96 27.80 14.31
C ASN A 20 10.20 27.01 13.83
N VAL A 21 10.66 26.01 14.59
CA VAL A 21 11.48 24.94 14.01
C VAL A 21 10.59 23.72 13.83
N ASN A 22 9.62 23.84 12.92
CA ASN A 22 9.09 22.65 12.26
C ASN A 22 10.19 22.19 11.32
N ALA A 23 10.99 21.21 11.75
CA ALA A 23 11.86 20.47 10.85
C ALA A 23 10.96 19.74 9.85
N GLN A 24 10.53 20.46 8.81
CA GLN A 24 10.00 19.85 7.61
C GLN A 24 11.16 19.07 7.03
N ILE A 25 11.17 17.77 7.29
CA ILE A 25 12.00 16.83 6.55
C ILE A 25 11.51 16.93 5.11
N VAL A 26 12.10 17.84 4.35
CA VAL A 26 11.97 17.91 2.90
C VAL A 26 12.73 16.68 2.40
N LYS A 27 12.07 15.52 2.44
CA LYS A 27 12.51 14.39 1.63
C LYS A 27 12.54 14.94 0.22
N PRO A 28 13.69 14.92 -0.49
CA PRO A 28 13.73 15.36 -1.86
C PRO A 28 12.64 14.57 -2.59
N LYS A 29 11.63 15.25 -3.12
CA LYS A 29 10.70 14.65 -4.09
C LYS A 29 11.55 14.39 -5.33
N MET A 30 12.25 13.25 -5.32
CA MET A 30 12.80 12.68 -6.52
C MET A 30 11.59 12.45 -7.42
N ASN A 31 11.52 13.17 -8.54
CA ASN A 31 10.52 12.99 -9.60
C ASN A 31 10.76 11.66 -10.33
N LEU A 32 10.87 10.56 -9.58
CA LEU A 32 10.58 9.24 -10.10
C LEU A 32 9.09 9.25 -10.42
N PRO A 33 8.67 8.75 -11.59
CA PRO A 33 7.25 8.56 -11.85
C PRO A 33 6.65 7.75 -10.70
N GLU A 34 5.68 8.32 -10.01
CA GLU A 34 4.93 7.60 -8.99
C GLU A 34 4.15 6.51 -9.70
N ILE A 35 4.71 5.29 -9.73
CA ILE A 35 4.01 4.12 -10.26
C ILE A 35 2.74 3.98 -9.42
N ASP A 36 1.57 3.90 -10.07
CA ASP A 36 0.31 3.77 -9.36
C ASP A 36 0.28 2.45 -8.55
N LEU A 37 -0.53 2.41 -7.50
CA LEU A 37 -0.60 1.26 -6.60
C LEU A 37 -0.98 -0.04 -7.33
N SER A 38 -1.82 0.04 -8.36
CA SER A 38 -2.27 -1.13 -9.14
C SER A 38 -1.10 -1.74 -9.90
N THR A 39 -0.31 -0.90 -10.58
CA THR A 39 0.89 -1.33 -11.30
C THR A 39 1.93 -1.93 -10.35
N GLN A 40 2.13 -1.33 -9.16
CA GLN A 40 3.03 -1.89 -8.14
C GLN A 40 2.56 -3.27 -7.65
N LEU A 41 1.27 -3.42 -7.34
CA LEU A 41 0.70 -4.69 -6.90
C LEU A 41 0.80 -5.75 -8.00
N LEU A 42 0.45 -5.41 -9.23
CA LEU A 42 0.53 -6.34 -10.34
C LEU A 42 1.97 -6.81 -10.58
N GLY A 43 2.94 -5.90 -10.49
CA GLY A 43 4.36 -6.24 -10.54
C GLY A 43 4.75 -7.22 -9.44
N ILE A 44 4.37 -6.95 -8.18
CA ILE A 44 4.62 -7.86 -7.05
C ILE A 44 3.98 -9.24 -7.28
N LEU A 45 2.73 -9.28 -7.74
CA LEU A 45 1.99 -10.52 -7.96
C LEU A 45 2.58 -11.37 -9.09
N ASN A 46 3.15 -10.74 -10.11
CA ASN A 46 3.75 -11.44 -11.25
C ASN A 46 5.22 -11.84 -11.01
N SER A 47 5.83 -11.43 -9.89
CA SER A 47 7.17 -11.88 -9.49
C SER A 47 7.13 -13.32 -8.96
N THR A 48 7.26 -14.28 -9.87
CA THR A 48 7.18 -15.73 -9.57
C THR A 48 8.55 -16.42 -9.51
N ASP A 49 9.62 -15.67 -9.34
CA ASP A 49 10.98 -16.21 -9.32
C ASP A 49 11.17 -17.24 -8.19
N GLY A 50 11.81 -18.37 -8.52
CA GLY A 50 12.04 -19.48 -7.60
C GLY A 50 10.82 -20.37 -7.31
N LEU A 51 9.73 -20.24 -8.08
CA LEU A 51 8.55 -21.12 -7.99
C LEU A 51 8.50 -22.20 -9.08
N ASP A 52 9.45 -22.21 -10.03
CA ASP A 52 9.56 -23.19 -11.12
C ASP A 52 8.25 -23.49 -11.86
N LEU A 53 7.41 -22.46 -12.03
CA LEU A 53 6.11 -22.58 -12.70
C LEU A 53 6.28 -22.91 -14.18
N ASN A 54 5.46 -23.84 -14.69
CA ASN A 54 5.37 -24.09 -16.12
C ASN A 54 4.66 -22.92 -16.85
N SER A 55 4.70 -22.91 -18.18
CA SER A 55 4.12 -21.81 -18.98
C SER A 55 2.63 -21.62 -18.73
N ASP A 56 1.85 -22.70 -18.72
CA ASP A 56 0.40 -22.65 -18.50
C ASP A 56 0.05 -22.09 -17.12
N GLN A 57 0.81 -22.48 -16.09
CA GLN A 57 0.66 -21.92 -14.74
C GLN A 57 0.98 -20.42 -14.70
N LYS A 58 2.06 -19.99 -15.35
CA LYS A 58 2.44 -18.56 -15.43
C LYS A 58 1.35 -17.75 -16.11
N ASP A 59 0.89 -18.19 -17.28
CA ASP A 59 -0.12 -17.46 -18.06
C ASP A 59 -1.43 -17.32 -17.29
N LYS A 60 -1.91 -18.41 -16.68
CA LYS A 60 -3.12 -18.39 -15.85
C LYS A 60 -2.96 -17.51 -14.61
N LEU A 61 -1.81 -17.60 -13.95
CA LEU A 61 -1.53 -16.80 -12.76
C LEU A 61 -1.48 -15.31 -13.10
N THR A 62 -0.78 -14.91 -14.15
CA THR A 62 -0.69 -13.51 -14.60
C THR A 62 -2.05 -12.94 -14.99
N LYS A 63 -2.88 -13.72 -15.70
CA LYS A 63 -4.25 -13.31 -16.03
C LYS A 63 -5.10 -13.12 -14.77
N ASN A 64 -5.02 -14.06 -13.81
CA ASN A 64 -5.75 -13.94 -12.55
C ASN A 64 -5.24 -12.79 -11.69
N ASN A 65 -3.93 -12.53 -11.67
CA ASN A 65 -3.32 -11.43 -10.93
C ASN A 65 -3.85 -10.07 -11.41
N SER A 66 -3.96 -9.89 -12.72
CA SER A 66 -4.53 -8.67 -13.31
C SER A 66 -5.99 -8.48 -12.85
N SER A 67 -6.82 -9.50 -13.04
CA SER A 67 -8.23 -9.46 -12.61
C SER A 67 -8.40 -9.26 -11.11
N PHE A 68 -7.52 -9.84 -10.28
CA PHE A 68 -7.55 -9.64 -8.84
C PHE A 68 -7.23 -8.19 -8.46
N VAL A 69 -6.24 -7.56 -9.09
CA VAL A 69 -5.89 -6.16 -8.86
C VAL A 69 -7.04 -5.25 -9.28
N ASP A 70 -7.64 -5.48 -10.45
CA ASP A 70 -8.79 -4.71 -10.92
C ASP A 70 -9.94 -4.77 -9.91
N GLN A 71 -10.33 -5.98 -9.49
CA GLN A 71 -11.39 -6.18 -8.48
C GLN A 71 -11.04 -5.55 -7.13
N LEU A 72 -9.77 -5.61 -6.72
CA LEU A 72 -9.30 -4.99 -5.49
C LEU A 72 -9.45 -3.46 -5.54
N MET A 73 -9.12 -2.84 -6.68
CA MET A 73 -9.26 -1.40 -6.87
C MET A 73 -10.72 -0.97 -6.99
N ASP A 74 -11.56 -1.76 -7.65
CA ASP A 74 -13.01 -1.53 -7.74
C ASP A 74 -13.66 -1.54 -6.35
N ILE A 75 -13.34 -2.52 -5.50
CA ILE A 75 -13.84 -2.56 -4.12
C ILE A 75 -13.33 -1.35 -3.33
N SER A 76 -12.03 -1.04 -3.45
CA SER A 76 -11.39 0.06 -2.72
C SER A 76 -12.01 1.43 -3.04
N SER A 77 -12.22 1.69 -4.34
CA SER A 77 -12.77 2.95 -4.86
C SER A 77 -14.31 3.03 -4.80
N SER A 78 -15.00 1.92 -4.53
CA SER A 78 -16.45 1.91 -4.43
C SER A 78 -16.97 2.87 -3.34
N GLY A 79 -18.15 3.44 -3.56
CA GLY A 79 -18.86 4.27 -2.56
C GLY A 79 -19.57 3.46 -1.46
N LYS A 80 -19.24 2.17 -1.29
CA LYS A 80 -19.84 1.29 -0.29
C LYS A 80 -19.30 1.57 1.12
N SER A 81 -20.01 1.10 2.14
CA SER A 81 -19.55 1.15 3.53
C SER A 81 -18.26 0.36 3.74
N ASP A 82 -17.55 0.64 4.83
CA ASP A 82 -16.33 -0.10 5.19
C ASP A 82 -16.64 -1.57 5.51
N GLU A 83 -17.79 -1.86 6.09
CA GLU A 83 -18.28 -3.23 6.34
C GLU A 83 -18.47 -4.00 5.04
N ASP A 84 -19.12 -3.39 4.04
CA ASP A 84 -19.35 -4.00 2.73
C ASP A 84 -18.03 -4.20 1.98
N LYS A 85 -17.10 -3.24 2.06
CA LYS A 85 -15.75 -3.37 1.50
C LYS A 85 -14.98 -4.50 2.15
N LYS A 86 -15.03 -4.60 3.48
CA LYS A 86 -14.40 -5.71 4.23
C LYS A 86 -14.94 -7.07 3.77
N ALA A 87 -16.25 -7.20 3.64
CA ALA A 87 -16.87 -8.41 3.11
C ALA A 87 -16.41 -8.70 1.67
N GLY A 88 -16.32 -7.67 0.83
CA GLY A 88 -15.77 -7.76 -0.53
C GLY A 88 -14.33 -8.28 -0.57
N PHE A 89 -13.43 -7.70 0.23
CA PHE A 89 -12.03 -8.14 0.29
C PHE A 89 -11.88 -9.57 0.81
N LEU A 90 -12.66 -9.97 1.81
CA LEU A 90 -12.67 -11.35 2.30
C LEU A 90 -13.19 -12.33 1.24
N GLY A 91 -14.23 -11.95 0.49
CA GLY A 91 -14.71 -12.72 -0.65
C GLY A 91 -13.64 -12.87 -1.74
N LEU A 92 -12.95 -11.76 -2.07
CA LEU A 92 -11.86 -11.74 -3.04
C LEU A 92 -10.70 -12.65 -2.62
N LYS A 93 -10.29 -12.59 -1.33
CA LYS A 93 -9.29 -13.48 -0.74
C LYS A 93 -9.67 -14.95 -0.89
N ASN A 94 -10.92 -15.30 -0.58
CA ASN A 94 -11.40 -16.67 -0.65
C ASN A 94 -11.38 -17.21 -2.09
N ASN A 95 -11.83 -16.40 -3.04
CA ASN A 95 -11.82 -16.77 -4.47
C ASN A 95 -10.39 -16.95 -4.98
N ARG A 96 -9.50 -16.03 -4.63
CA ARG A 96 -8.08 -16.11 -4.98
C ARG A 96 -7.40 -17.34 -4.37
N THR A 97 -7.67 -17.63 -3.10
CA THR A 97 -7.13 -18.81 -2.41
C THR A 97 -7.55 -20.09 -3.13
N LYS A 98 -8.83 -20.24 -3.49
CA LYS A 98 -9.32 -21.41 -4.23
C LYS A 98 -8.63 -21.55 -5.59
N PHE A 99 -8.53 -20.46 -6.35
CA PHE A 99 -7.84 -20.44 -7.64
C PHE A 99 -6.37 -20.85 -7.50
N LEU A 100 -5.63 -20.23 -6.58
CA LEU A 100 -4.21 -20.49 -6.41
C LEU A 100 -3.94 -21.92 -5.95
N THR A 101 -4.73 -22.43 -5.00
CA THR A 101 -4.62 -23.84 -4.57
C THR A 101 -4.91 -24.80 -5.72
N SER A 102 -5.90 -24.50 -6.58
CA SER A 102 -6.21 -25.33 -7.75
C SER A 102 -5.12 -25.27 -8.83
N LEU A 103 -4.48 -24.12 -9.04
CA LEU A 103 -3.49 -23.92 -10.10
C LEU A 103 -2.09 -24.41 -9.69
N LEU A 104 -1.70 -24.15 -8.45
CA LEU A 104 -0.34 -24.33 -7.95
C LEU A 104 -0.21 -25.58 -7.08
N GLY A 105 -1.31 -26.08 -6.52
CA GLY A 105 -1.27 -27.05 -5.43
C GLY A 105 -0.77 -26.41 -4.12
N ASN A 106 -0.81 -27.20 -3.03
CA ASN A 106 -0.62 -26.68 -1.68
C ASN A 106 0.79 -26.09 -1.43
N ASP A 107 1.85 -26.74 -1.93
CA ASP A 107 3.22 -26.35 -1.62
C ASP A 107 3.64 -25.06 -2.34
N LEU A 108 3.39 -24.99 -3.64
CA LEU A 108 3.66 -23.78 -4.42
C LEU A 108 2.76 -22.62 -3.99
N PHE A 109 1.48 -22.89 -3.67
CA PHE A 109 0.59 -21.87 -3.12
C PHE A 109 1.15 -21.25 -1.83
N LYS A 110 1.65 -22.05 -0.89
CA LYS A 110 2.26 -21.55 0.35
C LYS A 110 3.49 -20.68 0.05
N LYS A 111 4.38 -21.13 -0.84
CA LYS A 111 5.58 -20.37 -1.23
C LYS A 111 5.21 -19.03 -1.87
N TYR A 112 4.34 -19.07 -2.87
CA TYR A 112 3.84 -17.88 -3.56
C TYR A 112 3.18 -16.90 -2.59
N SER A 113 2.22 -17.37 -1.79
CA SER A 113 1.53 -16.51 -0.83
C SER A 113 2.50 -15.89 0.18
N GLY A 114 3.49 -16.66 0.64
CA GLY A 114 4.55 -16.15 1.51
C GLY A 114 5.41 -15.06 0.85
N GLN A 115 5.78 -15.23 -0.42
CA GLN A 115 6.51 -14.22 -1.21
C GLN A 115 5.67 -12.95 -1.39
N ILE A 116 4.39 -13.09 -1.73
CA ILE A 116 3.48 -11.94 -1.91
C ILE A 116 3.30 -11.20 -0.58
N LEU A 117 2.97 -11.89 0.52
CA LEU A 117 2.74 -11.25 1.81
C LEU A 117 3.96 -10.46 2.30
N LYS A 118 5.18 -10.97 2.07
CA LYS A 118 6.42 -10.24 2.37
C LYS A 118 6.57 -9.00 1.49
N SER A 119 6.33 -9.15 0.19
CA SER A 119 6.53 -8.09 -0.80
C SER A 119 5.52 -6.96 -0.70
N ILE A 120 4.27 -7.24 -0.32
CA ILE A 120 3.23 -6.20 -0.11
C ILE A 120 3.35 -5.52 1.25
N ASN A 121 4.14 -6.04 2.19
CA ASN A 121 4.22 -5.51 3.56
C ASN A 121 4.55 -4.00 3.61
N PRO A 122 5.47 -3.46 2.80
CA PRO A 122 5.74 -2.02 2.73
C PRO A 122 4.56 -1.19 2.19
N LEU A 123 3.62 -1.82 1.47
CA LEU A 123 2.45 -1.17 0.87
C LEU A 123 1.20 -1.26 1.74
N LYS A 124 1.22 -1.99 2.87
CA LYS A 124 0.03 -2.21 3.71
C LYS A 124 -0.65 -0.92 4.16
N SER A 125 0.11 0.12 4.51
CA SER A 125 -0.46 1.42 4.90
C SER A 125 -1.18 2.11 3.75
N LYS A 126 -0.73 1.91 2.50
CA LYS A 126 -1.38 2.41 1.29
C LYS A 126 -2.61 1.58 0.90
N LEU A 127 -2.56 0.27 1.15
CA LEU A 127 -3.67 -0.65 0.90
C LEU A 127 -4.83 -0.47 1.87
N GLY A 128 -4.55 -0.09 3.12
CA GLY A 128 -5.57 0.04 4.16
C GLY A 128 -6.39 -1.26 4.30
N LEU A 129 -7.71 -1.13 4.22
CA LEU A 129 -8.64 -2.27 4.35
C LEU A 129 -8.45 -3.32 3.24
N ALA A 130 -7.96 -2.92 2.05
CA ALA A 130 -7.70 -3.83 0.94
C ALA A 130 -6.61 -4.88 1.25
N ALA A 131 -5.77 -4.64 2.26
CA ALA A 131 -4.79 -5.62 2.72
C ALA A 131 -5.44 -6.93 3.21
N LEU A 132 -6.74 -6.93 3.56
CA LEU A 132 -7.50 -8.12 3.93
C LEU A 132 -7.71 -9.11 2.78
N ALA A 133 -7.50 -8.69 1.53
CA ALA A 133 -7.64 -9.52 0.34
C ALA A 133 -6.48 -10.51 0.12
N PHE A 134 -5.38 -10.36 0.88
CA PHE A 134 -4.17 -11.17 0.81
C PHE A 134 -4.10 -12.12 2.03
#